data_AF-A0A3B9STI3-F1
#
_entry.id   AF-A0A3B9STI3-F1
#
_cell.length_a   1.000
_cell.length_b   1.000
_cell.length_c   1.000
_cell.angle_alpha   90.00
_cell.angle_beta   90.00
_cell.angle_gamma   90.00
#
_symmetry.space_group_name_H-M   'P 1'
#
loop_
_entity.id
_entity.type
_entity.pdbx_description
1 polymer ?
#
loop_
_entity_poly.entity_id
_entity_poly.type
_entity_poly.pdbx_seq_one_letter_code
_entity_poly.pdbx_strand_id
1 'polypeptide(L)'
;MAKRGHGEGMLRKHKNGKWEARLSIGHDPLTGKLKQISKYFETRKEGQDWLVENQHNINTGSFTEPCKLTFGDWLKRWLTVYVKPKVRTASVE
;
A
#
# COMPACT_ATOMS: atom_id res chain seq x y z
N MET A 1 30.07 16.51 1.71
CA MET A 1 28.81 15.72 1.75
C MET A 1 28.89 14.66 0.66
N ALA A 2 28.89 13.38 1.01
CA ALA A 2 28.96 12.30 0.03
C ALA A 2 27.75 12.37 -0.91
N LYS A 3 28.01 12.41 -2.23
CA LYS A 3 26.98 12.45 -3.27
C LYS A 3 26.21 11.13 -3.19
N ARG A 4 24.89 11.22 -2.98
CA ARG A 4 24.02 10.04 -2.95
C ARG A 4 24.10 9.33 -4.31
N GLY A 5 24.22 8.02 -4.29
CA GLY A 5 24.17 7.17 -5.49
C GLY A 5 22.87 7.36 -6.28
N HIS A 6 22.92 7.10 -7.57
CA HIS A 6 21.75 7.16 -8.44
C HIS A 6 20.65 6.23 -7.91
N GLY A 7 19.44 6.76 -7.70
CA GLY A 7 18.29 6.02 -7.12
C GLY A 7 18.15 6.11 -5.59
N GLU A 8 19.12 6.67 -4.86
CA GLU A 8 19.09 6.79 -3.39
C GLU A 8 18.10 7.84 -2.85
N GLY A 9 17.35 8.51 -3.71
CA GLY A 9 16.21 9.35 -3.27
C GLY A 9 15.07 8.51 -2.68
N MET A 10 14.92 7.27 -3.17
CA MET A 10 13.84 6.35 -2.79
C MET A 10 14.25 5.34 -1.73
N LEU A 11 15.55 5.18 -1.46
CA LEU A 11 16.05 4.21 -0.49
C LEU A 11 16.89 4.90 0.59
N ARG A 12 16.43 4.85 1.84
CA ARG A 12 17.05 5.56 2.97
C ARG A 12 17.32 4.62 4.14
N LYS A 13 18.54 4.68 4.71
CA LYS A 13 18.85 3.97 5.96
C LYS A 13 18.39 4.77 7.19
N HIS A 14 17.66 4.12 8.10
CA HIS A 14 17.25 4.67 9.39
C HIS A 14 18.36 4.52 10.45
N LYS A 15 18.27 5.34 11.51
CA LYS A 15 19.18 5.26 12.68
C LYS A 15 19.19 3.87 13.31
N ASN A 16 18.07 3.14 13.23
CA ASN A 16 17.89 1.80 13.79
C ASN A 16 18.47 0.70 12.88
N GLY A 17 19.18 1.03 11.80
CA GLY A 17 19.79 0.06 10.89
C GLY A 17 18.90 -0.39 9.72
N LYS A 18 17.57 -0.29 9.86
CA LYS A 18 16.58 -0.64 8.82
C LYS A 18 16.65 0.28 7.59
N TRP A 19 16.26 -0.26 6.45
CA TRP A 19 16.15 0.43 5.17
C TRP A 19 14.71 0.78 4.87
N GLU A 20 14.43 2.04 4.59
CA GLU A 20 13.14 2.55 4.15
C GLU A 20 13.17 2.70 2.62
N ALA A 21 12.29 2.01 1.92
CA ALA A 21 12.03 2.19 0.51
C ALA A 21 10.74 3.02 0.32
N ARG A 22 10.80 4.08 -0.49
CA ARG A 22 9.68 4.96 -0.82
C ARG A 22 9.43 4.94 -2.31
N LEU A 23 8.18 4.69 -2.69
CA LEU A 23 7.74 4.71 -4.08
C LEU A 23 6.53 5.63 -4.22
N SER A 24 6.53 6.46 -5.27
CA SER A 24 5.36 7.29 -5.60
C SER A 24 4.48 6.52 -6.59
N ILE A 25 3.20 6.38 -6.25
CA ILE A 25 2.23 5.61 -7.03
C ILE A 25 1.41 6.51 -7.96
N GLY A 26 1.47 7.83 -7.76
CA GLY A 26 0.69 8.80 -8.53
C GLY A 26 0.11 9.87 -7.63
N HIS A 27 -1.02 10.45 -8.03
CA HIS A 27 -1.74 11.46 -7.27
C HIS A 27 -3.03 10.88 -6.70
N ASP A 28 -3.36 11.26 -5.46
CA ASP A 28 -4.66 10.99 -4.88
C ASP A 28 -5.75 11.74 -5.67
N PRO A 29 -6.75 11.06 -6.23
CA PRO A 29 -7.78 11.69 -7.07
C PRO A 29 -8.65 12.68 -6.28
N LEU A 30 -8.76 12.55 -4.96
CA LEU A 30 -9.57 13.44 -4.13
C LEU A 30 -8.80 14.70 -3.70
N THR A 31 -7.51 14.56 -3.40
CA THR A 31 -6.72 15.66 -2.82
C THR A 31 -5.70 16.26 -3.77
N GLY A 32 -5.44 15.60 -4.91
CA GLY A 32 -4.40 15.98 -5.89
C GLY A 32 -2.96 15.81 -5.37
N LYS A 33 -2.78 15.34 -4.14
CA LYS A 33 -1.46 15.21 -3.52
C LYS A 33 -0.76 13.95 -4.01
N LEU A 34 0.56 14.03 -4.11
CA LEU A 34 1.39 12.89 -4.47
C LEU A 34 1.24 11.79 -3.42
N LYS A 35 0.78 10.61 -3.85
CA LYS A 35 0.65 9.42 -3.00
C LYS A 35 1.96 8.65 -3.03
N GLN A 36 2.52 8.42 -1.84
CA GLN A 36 3.74 7.66 -1.64
C GLN A 36 3.47 6.48 -0.70
N ILE A 37 4.02 5.33 -1.04
CA ILE A 37 4.10 4.16 -0.15
C ILE A 37 5.51 4.02 0.38
N SER A 38 5.61 3.74 1.68
CA SER A 38 6.87 3.41 2.33
C SER A 38 6.81 2.00 2.91
N LYS A 39 7.91 1.26 2.73
CA LYS A 39 8.09 -0.07 3.33
C LYS A 39 9.50 -0.17 3.92
N TYR A 40 9.61 -0.87 5.04
CA TYR A 40 10.86 -1.03 5.78
C TYR A 40 11.42 -2.45 5.59
N PHE A 41 12.73 -2.54 5.49
CA PHE A 41 13.50 -3.76 5.22
C PHE A 41 14.72 -3.83 6.14
N GLU A 42 15.25 -5.02 6.35
CA GLU A 42 16.48 -5.20 7.14
C GLU A 42 17.72 -4.94 6.27
N THR A 43 17.65 -5.26 4.97
CA THR A 43 18.77 -5.11 4.04
C THR A 43 18.51 -4.09 2.92
N ARG A 44 19.59 -3.48 2.41
CA ARG A 44 19.53 -2.56 1.26
C ARG A 44 18.97 -3.26 0.03
N LYS A 45 19.39 -4.52 -0.17
CA LYS A 45 19.05 -5.33 -1.34
C LYS A 45 17.55 -5.61 -1.40
N GLU A 46 16.94 -6.04 -0.30
CA GLU A 46 15.49 -6.24 -0.23
C GLU A 46 14.70 -4.97 -0.58
N GLY A 47 15.13 -3.81 -0.06
CA GLY A 47 14.50 -2.53 -0.38
C GLY A 47 14.65 -2.15 -1.86
N GLN A 48 15.82 -2.43 -2.45
CA GLN A 48 16.06 -2.19 -3.87
C GLN A 48 15.22 -3.12 -4.76
N ASP A 49 15.17 -4.41 -4.45
CA ASP A 49 14.40 -5.41 -5.19
C ASP A 49 12.90 -5.06 -5.16
N TRP A 50 12.38 -4.67 -4.00
CA TRP A 50 11.01 -4.19 -3.86
C TRP A 50 10.73 -2.94 -4.69
N LEU A 51 11.65 -1.97 -4.73
CA LEU A 51 11.49 -0.76 -5.56
C LEU A 51 11.42 -1.12 -7.05
N VAL A 52 12.31 -2.00 -7.53
CA VAL A 52 12.35 -2.42 -8.93
C VAL A 52 11.06 -3.14 -9.32
N GLU A 53 10.61 -4.10 -8.51
CA GLU A 53 9.37 -4.85 -8.74
C GLU A 53 8.15 -3.92 -8.80
N ASN A 54 8.01 -3.03 -7.81
CA ASN A 54 6.83 -2.17 -7.74
C ASN A 54 6.87 -1.06 -8.79
N GLN A 55 8.04 -0.53 -9.14
CA GLN A 55 8.19 0.40 -10.26
C GLN A 55 7.79 -0.26 -11.58
N HIS A 56 8.18 -1.52 -11.79
CA HIS A 56 7.74 -2.29 -12.95
C HIS A 56 6.22 -2.46 -12.97
N ASN A 57 5.61 -2.84 -11.83
CA ASN A 57 4.16 -3.00 -11.72
C ASN A 57 3.40 -1.70 -12.01
N ILE A 58 3.92 -0.55 -11.58
CA ILE A 58 3.35 0.78 -11.89
C ILE A 58 3.43 1.04 -13.39
N ASN A 59 4.61 0.83 -14.00
CA ASN A 59 4.81 1.08 -15.42
C ASN A 59 3.94 0.18 -16.31
N THR A 60 3.71 -1.06 -15.91
CA THR A 60 2.88 -2.04 -16.63
C THR A 60 1.38 -1.87 -16.34
N GLY A 61 0.99 -0.98 -15.42
CA GLY A 61 -0.42 -0.75 -15.05
C GLY A 61 -1.03 -1.85 -14.17
N SER A 62 -0.23 -2.83 -13.72
CA SER A 62 -0.64 -3.93 -12.83
C SER A 62 -0.49 -3.59 -11.34
N PHE A 63 -0.16 -2.34 -11.00
CA PHE A 63 -0.02 -1.92 -9.61
C PHE A 63 -1.37 -1.96 -8.91
N THR A 64 -1.62 -3.06 -8.22
CA THR A 64 -2.75 -3.19 -7.31
C THR A 64 -2.31 -2.58 -5.99
N GLU A 65 -2.91 -1.45 -5.65
CA GLU A 65 -2.68 -0.82 -4.36
C GLU A 65 -2.97 -1.86 -3.26
N PRO A 66 -2.04 -2.11 -2.32
CA PRO A 66 -2.22 -3.13 -1.30
C PRO A 66 -3.41 -2.77 -0.44
N CYS A 67 -4.57 -3.32 -0.80
CA CYS A 67 -5.81 -3.05 -0.12
C CYS A 67 -5.75 -3.87 1.17
N LYS A 68 -5.68 -3.17 2.31
CA LYS A 68 -5.75 -3.82 3.64
C LYS A 68 -7.13 -4.41 3.96
N LEU A 69 -8.04 -4.42 2.99
CA LEU A 69 -9.37 -4.99 3.15
C LEU A 69 -9.23 -6.51 3.29
N THR A 70 -9.35 -7.00 4.52
CA THR A 70 -9.37 -8.44 4.74
C THR A 70 -10.66 -9.02 4.14
N PHE A 71 -10.66 -10.31 3.80
CA PHE A 71 -11.89 -11.00 3.37
C PHE A 71 -13.00 -10.87 4.42
N GLY A 72 -12.65 -10.87 5.72
CA GLY A 72 -13.60 -10.64 6.80
C GLY A 72 -14.21 -9.23 6.80
N ASP A 73 -13.42 -8.19 6.53
CA ASP A 73 -13.92 -6.81 6.42
C ASP A 73 -14.81 -6.64 5.19
N TRP A 74 -14.44 -7.29 4.08
CA TRP A 74 -15.28 -7.33 2.89
C TRP A 74 -16.62 -8.04 3.16
N LEU A 75 -16.60 -9.20 3.83
CA LEU A 75 -17.80 -9.96 4.17
C LEU A 75 -18.74 -9.18 5.10
N LYS A 76 -18.20 -8.50 6.13
CA LYS A 76 -18.99 -7.63 7.03
C LYS A 76 -19.67 -6.51 6.27
N ARG A 77 -18.96 -5.86 5.34
CA ARG A 77 -19.53 -4.81 4.49
C ARG A 77 -20.64 -5.36 3.60
N TRP A 78 -20.44 -6.53 2.99
CA TRP A 78 -21.45 -7.18 2.16
C TRP A 78 -22.71 -7.54 2.96
N LEU A 79 -22.56 -8.16 4.14
CA LEU A 79 -23.67 -8.48 5.03
C LEU A 79 -24.46 -7.23 5.43
N THR A 80 -23.77 -6.15 5.77
CA THR A 80 -24.40 -4.91 6.24
C THR A 80 -25.14 -4.19 5.12
N VAL A 81 -24.57 -4.13 3.92
CA VAL A 81 -25.13 -3.36 2.79
C VAL A 81 -26.24 -4.14 2.07
N TYR A 82 -26.10 -5.45 1.91
CA TYR A 82 -26.99 -6.24 1.05
C TYR A 82 -27.90 -7.22 1.80
N VAL A 83 -27.46 -7.78 2.92
CA VAL A 83 -28.21 -8.82 3.65
C VAL A 83 -29.11 -8.22 4.71
N LYS A 84 -28.58 -7.36 5.58
CA LYS A 84 -29.34 -6.69 6.66
C LYS A 84 -30.66 -6.05 6.21
N PRO A 85 -30.73 -5.31 5.08
CA PRO A 85 -31.99 -4.75 4.62
C PRO A 85 -32.98 -5.77 4.02
N LYS A 86 -32.54 -7.01 3.71
CA LYS A 86 -33.38 -8.07 3.12
C LYS A 86 -33.89 -9.11 4.11
N VAL A 87 -33.35 -9.17 5.33
CA VAL A 87 -33.83 -10.15 6.32
C VAL A 87 -35.06 -9.60 7.00
N ARG A 88 -36.19 -10.32 6.92
CA ARG A 88 -37.38 -10.03 7.74
C ARG A 88 -36.97 -10.11 9.21
N THR A 89 -37.25 -9.06 9.98
CA THR A 89 -37.14 -9.10 11.44
C THR A 89 -38.04 -10.22 11.95
N ALA A 90 -37.46 -11.30 12.46
CA ALA A 90 -38.22 -12.26 13.24
C ALA A 90 -38.48 -11.59 14.59
N SER A 91 -39.75 -11.33 14.89
CA SER A 91 -40.20 -10.86 16.20
C SER A 91 -39.74 -11.88 17.23
N VAL A 92 -38.84 -11.48 18.12
CA VAL A 92 -38.51 -12.24 19.31
C VAL A 92 -39.48 -11.75 20.38
N GLU A 93 -40.43 -12.61 20.75
CA GLU A 93 -41.28 -12.47 21.94
C GLU A 93 -40.50 -12.86 23.20
#